data_AF-A0A7Y2ETS8-F1
#
_entry.id   AF-A0A7Y2ETS8-F1
#
_cell.length_a   1.000
_cell.length_b   1.000
_cell.length_c   1.000
_cell.angle_alpha   90.00
_cell.angle_beta   90.00
_cell.angle_gamma   90.00
#
_symmetry.space_group_name_H-M   'P 1'
#
loop_
_entity.id
_entity.type
_entity.pdbx_description
1 polymer ?
#
loop_
_entity_poly.entity_id
_entity_poly.type
_entity_poly.pdbx_seq_one_letter_code
_entity_poly.pdbx_strand_id
1 'polypeptide(L)'
;DDLVFKNTPRDIAHVLHTMGELRGARFEFECYDISHLYMLRHFAERDLVKMPCFIQFVMGVLGGIGADADNLLHMKRIADKLFGEDYRFSVLAAGRQQMPLTTLSATLGGHVRVGLEDSLMISRGKLATSNAEQVAKIRHLLEELGHEIATPNEVRAILGLKGAENTSF
;
A
#
# COMPACT_ATOMS: atom_id res chain seq x y z
N ASP A 1 -3.89 -7.10 24.43
CA ASP A 1 -3.01 -7.92 23.55
C ASP A 1 -3.66 -9.28 23.27
N ASP A 2 -4.99 -9.32 23.26
CA ASP A 2 -5.87 -10.51 23.20
C ASP A 2 -6.88 -10.43 22.05
N LEU A 3 -6.72 -9.45 21.16
CA LEU A 3 -7.54 -9.28 19.95
C LEU A 3 -6.75 -9.69 18.71
N VAL A 4 -7.43 -10.39 17.80
CA VAL A 4 -6.89 -10.79 16.49
C VAL A 4 -7.60 -10.01 15.40
N PHE A 5 -6.85 -9.36 14.52
CA PHE A 5 -7.39 -8.77 13.30
C PHE A 5 -7.64 -9.87 12.25
N LYS A 6 -8.80 -10.52 12.36
CA LYS A 6 -9.15 -11.74 11.62
C LYS A 6 -9.44 -11.45 10.13
N ASN A 7 -8.61 -12.02 9.25
CA ASN A 7 -8.81 -12.05 7.80
C ASN A 7 -8.55 -13.48 7.26
N THR A 8 -9.48 -14.40 7.49
CA THR A 8 -9.31 -15.79 7.02
C THR A 8 -9.43 -15.88 5.50
N PRO A 9 -8.92 -16.95 4.85
CA PRO A 9 -9.11 -17.13 3.41
C PRO A 9 -10.57 -17.10 2.95
N ARG A 10 -11.51 -17.52 3.80
CA ARG A 10 -12.96 -17.40 3.53
C ARG A 10 -13.41 -15.95 3.53
N ASP A 11 -12.96 -15.16 4.50
CA ASP A 11 -13.29 -13.73 4.58
C ASP A 11 -12.74 -12.99 3.35
N ILE A 12 -11.50 -13.28 2.96
CA ILE A 12 -10.84 -12.68 1.79
C ILE A 12 -11.61 -13.04 0.51
N ALA A 13 -11.92 -14.31 0.29
CA ALA A 13 -12.69 -14.74 -0.89
C ALA A 13 -14.07 -14.06 -0.96
N HIS A 14 -14.73 -13.90 0.18
CA HIS A 14 -16.01 -13.22 0.25
C HIS A 14 -15.92 -11.74 -0.16
N VAL A 15 -14.87 -11.03 0.29
CA VAL A 15 -14.63 -9.62 -0.08
C VAL A 15 -14.27 -9.49 -1.57
N LEU A 16 -13.39 -10.36 -2.09
CA LEU A 16 -13.01 -10.37 -3.50
C LEU A 16 -14.22 -10.53 -4.42
N HIS A 17 -15.11 -11.46 -4.09
CA HIS A 17 -16.35 -11.66 -4.85
C HIS A 17 -17.32 -10.47 -4.67
N THR A 18 -17.67 -10.13 -3.43
CA THR A 18 -18.74 -9.17 -3.16
C THR A 18 -18.38 -7.74 -3.57
N MET A 19 -17.14 -7.32 -3.33
CA MET A 19 -16.70 -5.96 -3.65
C MET A 19 -16.04 -5.89 -5.03
N GLY A 20 -15.24 -6.90 -5.39
CA GLY A 20 -14.51 -6.91 -6.65
C GLY A 20 -15.44 -7.26 -7.82
N GLU A 21 -15.92 -8.50 -7.85
CA GLU A 21 -16.70 -9.04 -8.95
C GLU A 21 -18.08 -8.37 -9.07
N LEU A 22 -18.85 -8.31 -7.97
CA LEU A 22 -20.23 -7.81 -8.03
C LEU A 22 -20.33 -6.27 -8.09
N ARG A 23 -19.30 -5.53 -7.67
CA ARG A 23 -19.35 -4.05 -7.55
C ARG A 23 -18.25 -3.31 -8.33
N GLY A 24 -17.36 -4.05 -8.98
CA GLY A 24 -16.27 -3.51 -9.79
C GLY A 24 -15.19 -2.79 -8.97
N ALA A 25 -15.05 -3.08 -7.67
CA ALA A 25 -13.97 -2.49 -6.87
C ALA A 25 -12.61 -3.06 -7.27
N ARG A 26 -11.60 -2.20 -7.21
CA ARG A 26 -10.18 -2.59 -7.24
C ARG A 26 -9.68 -2.51 -5.81
N PHE A 27 -8.67 -3.31 -5.49
CA PHE A 27 -8.19 -3.45 -4.13
C PHE A 27 -6.78 -2.89 -3.98
N GLU A 28 -6.56 -2.22 -2.85
CA GLU A 28 -5.26 -2.06 -2.23
C GLU A 28 -5.07 -3.25 -1.29
N PHE A 29 -4.12 -4.13 -1.59
CA PHE A 29 -3.87 -5.34 -0.80
C PHE A 29 -2.85 -5.04 0.30
N GLU A 30 -3.34 -4.84 1.52
CA GLU A 30 -2.48 -4.58 2.68
C GLU A 30 -1.73 -5.84 3.13
N CYS A 31 -0.43 -5.86 2.88
CA CYS A 31 0.48 -6.93 3.25
C CYS A 31 1.34 -6.49 4.43
N TYR A 32 1.05 -7.04 5.61
CA TYR A 32 1.73 -6.73 6.86
C TYR A 32 2.96 -7.60 7.10
N ASP A 33 3.12 -8.67 6.33
CA ASP A 33 4.24 -9.61 6.42
C ASP A 33 4.38 -10.38 5.09
N ILE A 34 5.48 -11.11 4.93
CA ILE A 34 5.78 -11.94 3.75
C ILE A 34 4.68 -12.98 3.50
N SER A 35 4.10 -13.54 4.57
CA SER A 35 3.00 -14.51 4.48
C SER A 35 1.77 -13.96 3.74
N HIS A 36 1.50 -12.65 3.84
CA HIS A 36 0.38 -12.02 3.14
C HIS A 36 0.62 -11.95 1.63
N LEU A 37 1.87 -11.81 1.17
CA LEU A 37 2.21 -11.86 -0.26
C LEU A 37 1.94 -13.25 -0.84
N TYR A 38 2.28 -14.32 -0.11
CA TYR A 38 1.97 -15.69 -0.52
C TYR A 38 0.46 -15.96 -0.48
N MET A 39 -0.27 -15.41 0.50
CA MET A 39 -1.72 -15.48 0.52
C MET A 39 -2.34 -14.78 -0.70
N LEU A 40 -1.85 -13.59 -1.06
CA LEU A 40 -2.29 -12.88 -2.25
C LEU A 40 -2.00 -13.69 -3.52
N ARG A 41 -0.80 -14.28 -3.62
CA ARG A 41 -0.43 -15.16 -4.74
C ARG A 41 -1.40 -16.34 -4.86
N HIS A 42 -1.78 -16.97 -3.75
CA HIS A 42 -2.75 -18.05 -3.74
C HIS A 42 -4.10 -17.65 -4.36
N PHE A 43 -4.59 -16.43 -4.11
CA PHE A 43 -5.81 -15.93 -4.73
C PHE A 43 -5.62 -15.54 -6.19
N ALA A 44 -4.46 -15.00 -6.55
CA ALA A 44 -4.13 -14.65 -7.93
C ALA A 44 -4.06 -15.89 -8.84
N GLU A 45 -3.48 -17.00 -8.37
CA GLU A 45 -3.40 -18.28 -9.12
C GLU A 45 -4.77 -18.95 -9.34
N ARG A 46 -5.80 -18.46 -8.66
CA ARG A 46 -7.19 -18.93 -8.77
C ARG A 46 -8.07 -17.95 -9.56
N ASP A 47 -7.45 -16.97 -10.23
CA ASP A 47 -8.11 -15.91 -11.00
C ASP A 47 -9.09 -15.04 -10.19
N LEU A 48 -8.94 -15.00 -8.86
CA LEU A 48 -9.79 -14.20 -7.97
C LEU A 48 -9.29 -12.76 -7.79
N VAL A 49 -8.10 -12.45 -8.31
CA VAL A 49 -7.49 -11.11 -8.26
C VAL A 49 -7.25 -10.63 -9.67
N LYS A 50 -7.86 -9.49 -10.03
CA LYS A 50 -7.61 -8.85 -11.31
C LYS A 50 -6.22 -8.20 -11.34
N MET A 51 -5.40 -8.57 -12.31
CA MET A 51 -4.06 -8.03 -12.50
C MET A 51 -4.05 -6.77 -13.40
N PRO A 52 -3.05 -5.87 -13.29
CA PRO A 52 -2.01 -5.87 -12.26
C PRO A 52 -2.62 -5.56 -10.87
N CYS A 53 -2.12 -6.16 -9.80
CA CYS A 53 -2.63 -5.88 -8.44
C CYS A 53 -1.90 -4.68 -7.82
N PHE A 54 -2.53 -4.02 -6.84
CA PHE A 54 -1.89 -2.93 -6.08
C PHE A 54 -1.60 -3.40 -4.67
N ILE A 55 -0.33 -3.57 -4.33
CA ILE A 55 0.13 -4.12 -3.05
C ILE A 55 0.61 -2.97 -2.15
N GLN A 56 0.05 -2.86 -0.97
CA GLN A 56 0.53 -1.94 0.05
C GLN A 56 1.38 -2.71 1.06
N PHE A 57 2.68 -2.42 1.13
CA PHE A 57 3.54 -2.96 2.18
C PHE A 57 3.31 -2.16 3.46
N VAL A 58 2.80 -2.83 4.49
CA VAL A 58 2.46 -2.22 5.79
C VAL A 58 3.52 -2.57 6.81
N MET A 59 4.31 -1.57 7.24
CA MET A 59 5.50 -1.82 8.05
C MET A 59 5.43 -1.17 9.43
N GLY A 60 5.91 -1.88 10.46
CA GLY A 60 6.09 -1.34 11.81
C GLY A 60 4.88 -1.43 12.74
N VAL A 61 3.83 -2.15 12.34
CA VAL A 61 2.72 -2.49 13.23
C VAL A 61 3.12 -3.68 14.11
N LEU A 62 2.90 -3.59 15.42
CA LEU A 62 3.21 -4.69 16.35
C LEU A 62 2.38 -5.93 15.97
N GLY A 63 3.06 -7.04 15.66
CA GLY A 63 2.45 -8.27 15.13
C GLY A 63 2.64 -8.47 13.62
N GLY A 64 3.12 -7.45 12.90
CA GLY A 64 3.58 -7.55 11.51
C GLY A 64 5.10 -7.40 11.36
N ILE A 65 5.54 -7.14 10.14
CA ILE A 65 6.96 -6.96 9.80
C ILE A 65 7.52 -5.64 10.36
N GLY A 66 8.81 -5.65 10.71
CA GLY A 66 9.52 -4.49 11.24
C GLY A 66 9.66 -3.35 10.21
N ALA A 67 9.68 -2.11 10.69
CA ALA A 67 9.89 -0.92 9.86
C ALA A 67 11.38 -0.55 9.73
N ASP A 68 12.10 -1.35 8.92
CA ASP A 68 13.48 -1.14 8.53
C ASP A 68 13.69 -1.41 7.03
N ALA A 69 14.81 -0.93 6.49
CA ALA A 69 15.09 -0.99 5.06
C ALA A 69 15.27 -2.43 4.54
N ASP A 70 15.88 -3.31 5.33
CA ASP A 70 16.11 -4.70 4.93
C ASP A 70 14.80 -5.44 4.75
N ASN A 71 13.83 -5.21 5.64
CA ASN A 71 12.48 -5.75 5.52
C ASN A 71 11.76 -5.22 4.27
N LEU A 72 11.87 -3.93 3.95
CA LEU A 72 11.26 -3.37 2.72
C LEU A 72 11.86 -4.00 1.46
N LEU A 73 13.20 -4.05 1.38
CA LEU A 73 13.91 -4.70 0.27
C LEU A 73 13.53 -6.18 0.16
N HIS A 74 13.35 -6.86 1.29
CA HIS A 74 12.91 -8.25 1.31
C HIS A 74 11.49 -8.41 0.77
N MET A 75 10.53 -7.59 1.22
CA MET A 75 9.15 -7.62 0.72
C MET A 75 9.10 -7.35 -0.78
N LYS A 76 9.82 -6.33 -1.26
CA LYS A 76 9.93 -6.01 -2.69
C LYS A 76 10.46 -7.19 -3.49
N ARG A 77 11.55 -7.82 -3.04
CA ARG A 77 12.13 -9.02 -3.69
C ARG A 77 11.16 -10.19 -3.75
N ILE A 78 10.36 -10.40 -2.70
CA ILE A 78 9.35 -11.48 -2.71
C ILE A 78 8.18 -11.12 -3.63
N ALA A 79 7.72 -9.86 -3.64
CA ALA A 79 6.70 -9.42 -4.57
C ALA A 79 7.16 -9.57 -6.04
N ASP A 80 8.39 -9.18 -6.37
CA ASP A 80 8.99 -9.40 -7.69
C ASP A 80 8.99 -10.88 -8.09
N LYS A 81 9.41 -11.76 -7.16
CA LYS A 81 9.39 -13.21 -7.38
C LYS A 81 7.99 -13.76 -7.64
N LEU A 82 6.97 -13.27 -6.92
CA LEU A 82 5.61 -13.84 -6.96
C LEU A 82 4.73 -13.25 -8.06
N PHE A 83 4.95 -11.98 -8.43
CA PHE A 83 4.06 -11.23 -9.31
C PHE A 83 4.75 -10.67 -10.55
N GLY A 84 6.08 -10.74 -10.65
CA GLY A 84 6.81 -10.23 -11.81
C GLY A 84 6.50 -8.75 -12.06
N GLU A 85 6.01 -8.42 -13.26
CA GLU A 85 5.61 -7.06 -13.64
C GLU A 85 4.12 -6.76 -13.39
N ASP A 86 3.33 -7.77 -12.98
CA ASP A 86 1.88 -7.70 -12.84
C ASP A 86 1.43 -7.10 -11.50
N TYR A 87 2.23 -6.20 -10.93
CA TYR A 87 1.82 -5.45 -9.75
C TYR A 87 2.36 -4.02 -9.77
N ARG A 88 1.71 -3.18 -8.97
CA ARG A 88 2.25 -1.92 -8.48
C ARG A 88 2.31 -2.02 -6.96
N PHE A 89 3.26 -1.34 -6.34
CA PHE A 89 3.34 -1.33 -4.88
C PHE A 89 3.40 0.07 -4.32
N SER A 90 2.94 0.19 -3.09
CA SER A 90 3.11 1.34 -2.22
C SER A 90 3.72 0.88 -0.90
N VAL A 91 4.28 1.82 -0.15
CA VAL A 91 4.72 1.59 1.22
C VAL A 91 4.01 2.56 2.16
N LEU A 92 3.58 2.04 3.31
CA LEU A 92 3.29 2.82 4.51
C LEU A 92 4.14 2.29 5.66
N ALA A 93 4.54 3.19 6.55
CA ALA A 93 5.33 2.82 7.72
C ALA A 93 4.85 3.57 8.96
N ALA A 94 4.64 2.83 10.04
CA ALA A 94 4.07 3.36 11.27
C ALA A 94 4.99 4.40 11.94
N GLY A 95 4.39 5.53 12.33
CA GLY A 95 5.00 6.58 13.12
C GLY A 95 6.24 7.20 12.48
N ARG A 96 7.34 7.25 13.23
CA ARG A 96 8.56 7.96 12.81
C ARG A 96 9.21 7.44 11.53
N GLN A 97 8.88 6.22 11.11
CA GLN A 97 9.43 5.59 9.91
C GLN A 97 8.68 5.96 8.62
N GLN A 98 7.56 6.68 8.70
CA GLN A 98 6.76 7.11 7.56
C GLN A 98 7.61 7.77 6.47
N MET A 99 8.32 8.86 6.78
CA MET A 99 9.11 9.61 5.78
C MET A 99 10.31 8.82 5.24
N PRO A 100 11.17 8.18 6.06
CA PRO A 100 12.30 7.40 5.53
C PRO A 100 11.89 6.27 4.60
N LEU A 101 10.92 5.43 5.00
CA LEU A 101 10.55 4.25 4.22
C LEU A 101 9.69 4.56 3.00
N THR A 102 8.85 5.60 3.04
CA THR A 102 8.15 6.06 1.83
C THR A 102 9.11 6.67 0.82
N THR A 103 10.12 7.43 1.27
CA THR A 103 11.17 7.94 0.37
C THR A 103 11.95 6.79 -0.27
N LEU A 104 12.32 5.76 0.51
CA LEU A 104 12.95 4.56 -0.03
C LEU A 104 12.04 3.81 -1.02
N SER A 105 10.73 3.74 -0.76
CA SER A 105 9.75 3.16 -1.70
C SER A 105 9.83 3.81 -3.07
N ALA A 106 9.85 5.14 -3.12
CA ALA A 106 9.94 5.88 -4.39
C ALA A 106 11.26 5.59 -5.13
N THR A 107 12.39 5.53 -4.41
CA THR A 107 13.69 5.13 -4.99
C THR A 107 13.67 3.72 -5.58
N LEU A 108 12.83 2.82 -5.05
CA LEU A 108 12.62 1.46 -5.55
C LEU A 108 11.58 1.37 -6.67
N GLY A 109 11.08 2.51 -7.18
CA GLY A 109 10.06 2.59 -8.22
C GLY A 109 8.63 2.36 -7.70
N GLY A 110 8.42 2.48 -6.40
CA GLY A 110 7.12 2.32 -5.75
C GLY A 110 6.36 3.62 -5.54
N HIS A 111 5.12 3.48 -5.10
CA HIS A 111 4.27 4.58 -4.63
C HIS A 111 4.46 4.80 -3.11
N VAL A 112 3.86 5.87 -2.59
CA VAL A 112 3.99 6.25 -1.18
C VAL A 112 2.63 6.48 -0.55
N ARG A 113 2.49 6.10 0.72
CA ARG A 113 1.33 6.44 1.55
C ARG A 113 1.78 7.22 2.79
N VAL A 114 1.12 8.35 3.01
CA VAL A 114 1.26 9.19 4.21
C VAL A 114 -0.11 9.57 4.73
N GLY A 115 -0.17 9.95 6.00
CA GLY A 115 -1.40 10.38 6.65
C GLY A 115 -1.31 10.26 8.17
N LEU A 116 -2.20 10.98 8.84
CA LEU A 116 -2.35 10.98 10.30
C LEU A 116 -2.80 9.62 10.85
N GLU A 117 -3.39 8.78 9.99
CA GLU A 117 -3.66 7.37 10.29
C GLU A 117 -2.37 6.62 10.64
N ASP A 118 -1.31 6.83 9.85
CA ASP A 118 -0.08 6.05 9.96
C ASP A 118 0.93 6.73 10.91
N SER A 119 0.92 8.06 11.01
CA SER A 119 1.80 8.83 11.90
C SER A 119 1.19 10.15 12.34
N LEU A 120 1.18 10.42 13.64
CA LEU A 120 0.77 11.72 14.19
C LEU A 120 1.87 12.79 14.08
N MET A 121 3.07 12.45 13.64
CA MET A 121 4.25 13.31 13.72
C MET A 121 4.66 13.82 12.32
N ILE A 122 5.04 15.09 12.23
CA ILE A 122 5.69 15.65 11.02
C ILE A 122 7.23 15.55 11.11
N SER A 123 7.77 15.61 12.32
CA SER A 123 9.20 15.43 12.63
C SER A 123 9.36 14.90 14.05
N ARG A 124 10.59 14.54 14.45
CA ARG A 124 10.88 14.05 15.81
C ARG A 124 10.34 15.03 16.86
N GLY A 125 9.37 14.56 17.66
CA GLY A 125 8.78 15.34 18.75
C GLY A 125 7.81 16.45 18.32
N LYS A 126 7.42 16.54 17.04
CA LYS A 126 6.47 17.56 16.55
C LYS A 126 5.28 16.89 15.87
N LEU A 127 4.08 17.15 16.39
CA LEU A 127 2.83 16.71 15.79
C LEU A 127 2.61 17.37 14.42
N ALA A 128 2.09 16.61 13.47
CA ALA A 128 1.55 17.16 12.24
C ALA A 128 0.22 17.87 12.54
N THR A 129 0.02 19.02 11.91
CA THR A 129 -1.18 19.85 12.05
C THR A 129 -2.30 19.41 11.11
N SER A 130 -1.96 18.69 10.04
CA SER A 130 -2.92 18.17 9.06
C SER A 130 -2.31 17.04 8.22
N ASN A 131 -3.16 16.25 7.56
CA ASN A 131 -2.72 15.34 6.50
C ASN A 131 -1.98 16.08 5.38
N ALA A 132 -2.45 17.28 5.03
CA ALA A 132 -1.86 18.10 3.99
C ALA A 132 -0.39 18.48 4.28
N GLU A 133 -0.03 18.68 5.56
CA GLU A 133 1.37 18.95 5.95
C GLU A 133 2.29 17.77 5.63
N GLN A 134 1.82 16.53 5.84
CA GLN A 134 2.57 15.33 5.49
C GLN A 134 2.63 15.10 3.97
N VAL A 135 1.52 15.36 3.26
CA VAL A 135 1.48 15.29 1.79
C VAL A 135 2.46 16.29 1.17
N ALA A 136 2.47 17.54 1.64
CA ALA A 136 3.39 18.58 1.15
C ALA A 136 4.85 18.18 1.38
N LYS A 137 5.14 17.59 2.56
CA LYS A 137 6.49 17.14 2.89
C LYS A 137 6.97 16.00 1.99
N ILE A 138 6.18 14.94 1.81
CA ILE A 138 6.60 13.82 0.95
C ILE A 138 6.67 14.26 -0.52
N ARG A 139 5.73 15.09 -0.99
CA ARG A 139 5.77 15.67 -2.34
C ARG A 139 7.08 16.42 -2.60
N HIS A 140 7.49 17.30 -1.69
CA HIS A 140 8.74 18.04 -1.83
C HIS A 140 9.94 17.09 -1.93
N LEU A 141 10.03 16.06 -1.07
CA LEU A 141 11.11 15.07 -1.15
C LEU A 141 11.13 14.31 -2.49
N LEU A 142 9.96 13.96 -3.04
CA LEU A 142 9.86 13.26 -4.32
C LEU A 142 10.23 14.17 -5.51
N GLU A 143 9.82 15.44 -5.48
CA GLU A 143 10.19 16.43 -6.50
C GLU A 143 11.71 16.69 -6.50
N GLU A 144 12.35 16.75 -5.32
CA GLU A 144 13.82 16.85 -5.19
C GLU A 144 14.56 15.61 -5.73
N LEU A 145 13.91 14.44 -5.73
CA LEU A 145 14.42 13.22 -6.35
C LEU A 145 14.12 13.14 -7.87
N GLY A 146 13.45 14.15 -8.43
CA GLY A 146 13.11 14.23 -9.85
C GLY A 146 11.85 13.46 -10.25
N HIS A 147 10.99 13.09 -9.28
CA HIS A 147 9.71 12.45 -9.56
C HIS A 147 8.59 13.47 -9.77
N GLU A 148 7.58 13.07 -10.56
CA GLU A 148 6.31 13.78 -10.70
C GLU A 148 5.21 13.08 -9.90
N ILE A 149 4.25 13.86 -9.38
CA ILE A 149 3.14 13.33 -8.59
C ILE A 149 1.93 13.10 -9.48
N ALA A 150 1.47 11.84 -9.51
CA ALA A 150 0.30 11.44 -10.28
C ALA A 150 -0.96 12.20 -9.83
N THR A 151 -1.66 12.75 -10.80
CA THR A 151 -3.02 13.29 -10.66
C THR A 151 -4.01 12.15 -10.40
N PRO A 152 -5.20 12.44 -9.85
CA PRO A 152 -6.24 11.44 -9.66
C PRO A 152 -6.63 10.68 -10.94
N ASN A 153 -6.57 11.33 -12.11
CA ASN A 153 -6.87 10.67 -13.39
C ASN A 153 -5.77 9.67 -13.79
N GLU A 154 -4.51 10.03 -13.60
CA GLU A 154 -3.39 9.11 -13.82
C GLU A 154 -3.45 7.93 -12.85
N VAL A 155 -3.77 8.16 -11.57
CA VAL A 155 -3.98 7.07 -10.60
C VAL A 155 -5.07 6.11 -11.07
N ARG A 156 -6.21 6.62 -11.58
CA ARG A 156 -7.27 5.77 -12.13
C ARG A 156 -6.79 4.93 -13.31
N ALA A 157 -5.99 5.50 -14.20
CA ALA A 157 -5.41 4.79 -15.33
C ALA A 157 -4.40 3.72 -14.89
N ILE A 158 -3.45 4.08 -14.01
CA ILE A 158 -2.40 3.20 -13.47
C ILE A 158 -3.04 1.99 -12.77
N LEU A 159 -4.08 2.21 -11.97
CA LEU A 159 -4.70 1.17 -11.16
C LEU A 159 -5.90 0.50 -11.82
N GLY A 160 -6.33 0.94 -13.01
CA GLY A 160 -7.51 0.43 -13.71
C GLY A 160 -8.80 0.61 -12.91
N LEU A 161 -9.00 1.78 -12.31
CA LEU A 161 -10.17 2.10 -11.49
C LEU A 161 -11.39 2.44 -12.37
N LYS A 162 -12.59 2.15 -11.86
CA LYS A 162 -13.85 2.30 -12.60
C LYS A 162 -14.31 3.75 -12.85
N GLY A 163 -13.58 4.77 -12.41
CA GLY A 163 -14.04 6.17 -12.49
C GLY A 163 -14.86 6.59 -11.27
N ALA A 164 -14.97 7.90 -11.06
CA ALA A 164 -15.67 8.48 -9.91
C ALA A 164 -17.19 8.47 -10.10
N GLU A 165 -17.64 8.72 -11.32
CA GLU A 165 -19.04 8.66 -11.74
C GLU A 165 -19.69 7.29 -11.59
N ASN A 166 -18.88 6.23 -11.43
CA ASN A 166 -19.34 4.86 -11.23
C ASN A 166 -19.31 4.42 -9.75
N THR A 167 -19.19 5.37 -8.81
CA THR A 167 -19.43 5.16 -7.37
C THR A 167 -20.89 5.46 -6.99
N SER A 168 -21.32 5.01 -5.81
CA SER A 168 -22.69 5.19 -5.32
C SER A 168 -22.84 6.40 -4.38
N PHE A 169 -21.96 7.39 -4.52
CA PHE A 169 -21.92 8.66 -3.78
C PHE A 169 -21.19 9.70 -4.65
#